data_AF-A0A8S1YCT9-F1
#
_entry.id   AF-A0A8S1YCT9-F1
#
_cell.length_a   1.000
_cell.length_b   1.000
_cell.length_c   1.000
_cell.angle_alpha   90.00
_cell.angle_beta   90.00
_cell.angle_gamma   90.00
#
_symmetry.space_group_name_H-M   'P 1'
#
loop_
_entity.id
_entity.type
_entity.pdbx_description
1 polymer ?
#
loop_
_entity_poly.entity_id
_entity_poly.type
_entity_poly.pdbx_seq_one_letter_code
_entity_poly.pdbx_strand_id
1 'polypeptide(L)'
;MGVITGKACVSNGTSCIAKAACSTYKTITSCNGGGLENSKSTVCAFTPTGTDKVNGTCKTFTACADATKDKLACTTNPTCKWTENSTGTNCANHACDTFATGTDCQPIPSFDGTSSTVCVLQSGKCAAADPGTMTDSKICYTKSAYTYSWNAATNKCESCISGSVNPNNSNGTNNNTDNGTTTTDSAYILSVISLGLLGLMA
;
A
#
# COMPACT_ATOMS: atom_id res chain seq x y z
N MET A 1 4.92 -28.53 25.93
CA MET A 1 5.24 -27.94 24.61
C MET A 1 3.95 -27.34 24.07
N GLY A 2 3.91 -26.02 23.87
CA GLY A 2 2.69 -25.33 23.44
C GLY A 2 2.35 -25.65 21.98
N VAL A 3 1.07 -25.83 21.68
CA VAL A 3 0.59 -26.01 20.30
C VAL A 3 0.66 -24.66 19.61
N ILE A 4 1.49 -24.52 18.59
CA ILE A 4 1.52 -23.32 17.77
C ILE A 4 0.45 -23.48 16.69
N THR A 5 -0.59 -22.65 16.74
CA THR A 5 -1.64 -22.65 15.72
C THR A 5 -1.07 -22.15 14.38
N GLY A 6 -1.57 -22.67 13.25
CA GLY A 6 -0.94 -22.46 11.93
C GLY A 6 -0.77 -21.02 11.46
N LYS A 7 -1.47 -20.04 12.04
CA LYS A 7 -1.26 -18.60 11.77
C LYS A 7 -0.06 -17.99 12.52
N ALA A 8 0.45 -18.68 13.54
CA ALA A 8 1.50 -18.21 14.44
C ALA A 8 2.86 -18.90 14.22
N CYS A 9 2.97 -19.81 13.24
CA CYS A 9 4.21 -20.49 12.92
C CYS A 9 4.64 -20.30 11.47
N VAL A 10 5.94 -20.48 11.23
CA VAL A 10 6.56 -20.52 9.89
C VAL A 10 7.25 -21.87 9.71
N SER A 11 7.29 -22.36 8.48
CA SER A 11 8.05 -23.58 8.18
C SER A 11 9.54 -23.27 8.14
N ASN A 12 10.35 -24.06 8.85
CA ASN A 12 11.80 -24.05 8.68
C ASN A 12 12.29 -25.02 7.58
N GLY A 13 11.36 -25.65 6.85
CA GLY A 13 11.63 -26.72 5.88
C GLY A 13 11.37 -28.13 6.42
N THR A 14 11.31 -28.31 7.74
CA THR A 14 11.11 -29.61 8.40
C THR A 14 9.91 -29.59 9.35
N SER A 15 9.69 -28.48 10.05
CA SER A 15 8.63 -28.32 11.04
C SER A 15 8.12 -26.88 11.10
N CYS A 16 6.98 -26.69 11.75
CA CYS A 16 6.49 -25.35 12.08
C CYS A 16 7.19 -24.83 13.34
N ILE A 17 7.88 -23.69 13.22
CA ILE A 17 8.52 -22.99 14.33
C ILE A 17 7.77 -21.70 14.64
N ALA A 18 7.84 -21.22 15.89
CA ALA A 18 7.23 -19.94 16.26
C ALA A 18 7.80 -18.81 15.38
N LYS A 19 6.93 -17.87 14.97
CA LYS A 19 7.39 -16.66 14.28
C LYS A 19 8.35 -15.87 15.16
N ALA A 20 9.41 -15.37 14.56
CA ALA A 20 10.44 -14.56 15.18
C ALA A 20 10.78 -13.36 14.29
N ALA A 21 11.74 -12.54 14.73
CA ALA A 21 12.30 -11.46 13.93
C ALA A 21 12.87 -12.00 12.61
N CYS A 22 12.73 -11.23 11.52
CA CYS A 22 13.17 -11.69 10.19
C CYS A 22 14.65 -12.07 10.17
N SER A 23 15.48 -11.35 10.93
CA SER A 23 16.93 -11.57 11.06
C SER A 23 17.32 -12.95 11.62
N THR A 24 16.38 -13.68 12.23
CA THR A 24 16.63 -15.01 12.79
C THR A 24 16.57 -16.13 11.75
N TYR A 25 15.92 -15.88 10.62
CA TYR A 25 15.70 -16.88 9.58
C TYR A 25 16.91 -17.00 8.66
N LYS A 26 17.26 -18.24 8.32
CA LYS A 26 18.44 -18.58 7.49
C LYS A 26 18.09 -19.26 6.18
N THR A 27 16.81 -19.56 5.94
CA THR A 27 16.34 -20.23 4.74
C THR A 27 15.27 -19.42 4.04
N ILE A 28 15.20 -19.51 2.71
CA ILE A 28 14.16 -18.83 1.93
C ILE A 28 12.75 -19.19 2.39
N THR A 29 12.51 -20.46 2.75
CA THR A 29 11.21 -20.95 3.23
C THR A 29 10.79 -20.28 4.53
N SER A 30 11.70 -20.18 5.50
CA SER A 30 11.40 -19.54 6.79
C SER A 30 11.27 -18.03 6.65
N CYS A 31 12.14 -17.41 5.85
CA CYS A 31 12.09 -15.98 5.57
C CYS A 31 10.75 -15.58 4.92
N ASN A 32 10.34 -16.30 3.87
CA ASN A 32 9.13 -15.99 3.12
C ASN A 32 7.83 -16.32 3.88
N GLY A 33 7.92 -17.04 5.00
CA GLY A 33 6.82 -17.22 5.94
C GLY A 33 6.45 -15.95 6.74
N GLY A 34 7.31 -14.92 6.68
CA GLY A 34 7.13 -13.65 7.37
C GLY A 34 7.57 -13.69 8.83
N GLY A 35 7.80 -12.50 9.39
CA GLY A 35 8.37 -12.31 10.71
C GLY A 35 7.43 -11.61 11.68
N LEU A 36 7.94 -11.39 12.88
CA LEU A 36 7.37 -10.51 13.90
C LEU A 36 8.40 -9.46 14.30
N GLU A 37 8.08 -8.19 14.11
CA GLU A 37 8.87 -7.06 14.56
C GLU A 37 7.98 -6.16 15.41
N ASN A 38 8.40 -5.83 16.63
CA ASN A 38 7.58 -5.08 17.60
C ASN A 38 6.16 -5.65 17.77
N SER A 39 6.06 -6.99 17.84
CA SER A 39 4.79 -7.74 17.95
C SER A 39 3.83 -7.57 16.76
N LYS A 40 4.29 -7.04 15.63
CA LYS A 40 3.50 -6.92 14.40
C LYS A 40 4.01 -7.88 13.34
N SER A 41 3.08 -8.52 12.63
CA SER A 41 3.43 -9.34 11.46
C SER A 41 4.07 -8.47 10.40
N THR A 42 5.20 -8.94 9.86
CA THR A 42 5.93 -8.23 8.82
C THR A 42 6.32 -9.17 7.69
N VAL A 43 6.52 -8.60 6.51
CA VAL A 43 7.12 -9.31 5.38
C VAL A 43 8.63 -9.29 5.57
N CYS A 44 9.28 -10.42 5.29
CA CYS A 44 10.72 -10.50 5.26
C CYS A 44 11.21 -10.61 3.82
N ALA A 45 12.46 -10.20 3.58
CA ALA A 45 13.14 -10.33 2.31
C ALA A 45 14.40 -11.18 2.47
N PHE A 46 14.54 -12.19 1.62
CA PHE A 46 15.64 -13.14 1.64
C PHE A 46 16.80 -12.70 0.72
N THR A 47 18.02 -12.90 1.18
CA THR A 47 19.24 -12.75 0.36
C THR A 47 20.05 -14.05 0.41
N PRO A 48 20.20 -14.76 -0.72
CA PRO A 48 20.99 -15.99 -0.79
C PRO A 48 22.47 -15.72 -0.50
N THR A 49 23.16 -16.68 0.12
CA THR A 49 24.62 -16.62 0.29
C THR A 49 25.31 -17.29 -0.90
N GLY A 50 26.05 -16.49 -1.68
CA GLY A 50 26.75 -16.99 -2.87
C GLY A 50 25.78 -17.56 -3.91
N THR A 51 25.98 -18.82 -4.30
CA THR A 51 25.13 -19.53 -5.28
C THR A 51 24.02 -20.37 -4.64
N ASP A 52 23.97 -20.45 -3.30
CA ASP A 52 22.96 -21.22 -2.58
C ASP A 52 21.62 -20.46 -2.60
N LYS A 53 20.64 -21.00 -3.33
CA LYS A 53 19.30 -20.39 -3.46
C LYS A 53 18.39 -20.69 -2.26
N VAL A 54 18.81 -21.57 -1.36
CA VAL A 54 18.00 -22.04 -0.22
C VAL A 54 18.47 -21.37 1.08
N ASN A 55 19.78 -21.30 1.31
CA ASN A 55 20.37 -20.75 2.52
C ASN A 55 20.92 -19.33 2.32
N GLY A 56 20.74 -18.50 3.33
CA GLY A 56 21.07 -17.09 3.23
C GLY A 56 20.77 -16.29 4.49
N THR A 57 20.63 -14.99 4.30
CA THR A 57 20.20 -14.06 5.34
C THR A 57 18.80 -13.55 5.04
N CYS A 58 18.11 -13.13 6.09
CA CYS A 58 16.77 -12.61 6.00
C CYS A 58 16.71 -11.28 6.76
N LYS A 59 15.96 -10.32 6.26
CA LYS A 59 15.73 -9.03 6.93
C LYS A 59 14.29 -8.59 6.77
N THR A 60 13.88 -7.62 7.58
CA THR A 60 12.57 -6.97 7.43
C THR A 60 12.50 -6.26 6.08
N PHE A 61 11.41 -6.47 5.35
CA PHE A 61 11.18 -5.83 4.06
C PHE A 61 10.69 -4.40 4.29
N THR A 62 11.61 -3.43 4.17
CA THR A 62 11.37 -2.01 4.46
C THR A 62 11.50 -1.10 3.25
N ALA A 63 12.12 -1.60 2.19
CA ALA A 63 12.20 -0.94 0.88
C ALA A 63 12.31 -2.01 -0.22
N CYS A 64 11.93 -1.67 -1.46
CA CYS A 64 12.01 -2.60 -2.58
C CYS A 64 13.44 -3.16 -2.78
N ALA A 65 14.47 -2.35 -2.52
CA ALA A 65 15.87 -2.74 -2.61
C ALA A 65 16.28 -3.89 -1.65
N ASP A 66 15.49 -4.15 -0.60
CA ASP A 66 15.74 -5.26 0.32
C ASP A 66 15.47 -6.63 -0.33
N ALA A 67 14.62 -6.66 -1.37
CA ALA A 67 14.14 -7.89 -2.01
C ALA A 67 14.72 -8.10 -3.41
N THR A 68 15.91 -7.58 -3.71
CA THR A 68 16.52 -7.69 -5.07
C THR A 68 16.79 -9.12 -5.54
N LYS A 69 16.84 -10.07 -4.61
CA LYS A 69 17.02 -11.51 -4.86
C LYS A 69 15.80 -12.36 -4.47
N ASP A 70 14.70 -11.72 -4.08
CA ASP A 70 13.51 -12.38 -3.56
C ASP A 70 12.26 -11.88 -4.27
N LYS A 71 11.84 -12.64 -5.28
CA LYS A 71 10.67 -12.33 -6.10
C LYS A 71 9.42 -12.23 -5.25
N LEU A 72 9.23 -13.15 -4.31
CA LEU A 72 7.99 -13.23 -3.55
C LEU A 72 7.84 -12.00 -2.65
N ALA A 73 8.88 -11.65 -1.89
CA ALA A 73 8.89 -10.45 -1.07
C ALA A 73 8.65 -9.21 -1.94
N CYS A 74 9.38 -9.08 -3.06
CA CYS A 74 9.23 -7.96 -3.98
C CYS A 74 7.79 -7.79 -4.48
N THR A 75 7.16 -8.87 -4.94
CA THR A 75 5.79 -8.81 -5.52
C THR A 75 4.69 -8.68 -4.47
N THR A 76 5.00 -8.80 -3.17
CA THR A 76 4.01 -8.65 -2.09
C THR A 76 3.67 -7.18 -1.82
N ASN A 77 4.57 -6.24 -2.11
CA ASN A 77 4.29 -4.81 -1.97
C ASN A 77 4.04 -4.18 -3.36
N PRO A 78 2.85 -3.59 -3.61
CA PRO A 78 2.50 -3.03 -4.93
C PRO A 78 3.39 -1.84 -5.35
N THR A 79 4.11 -1.22 -4.42
CA THR A 79 5.11 -0.18 -4.73
C THR A 79 6.29 -0.73 -5.54
N CYS A 80 6.54 -2.04 -5.41
CA CYS A 80 7.75 -2.67 -5.92
C CYS A 80 7.51 -3.42 -7.23
N LYS A 81 8.47 -3.25 -8.14
CA LYS A 81 8.55 -3.95 -9.41
C LYS A 81 9.66 -4.99 -9.39
N TRP A 82 9.28 -6.25 -9.57
CA TRP A 82 10.24 -7.31 -9.87
C TRP A 82 10.67 -7.25 -11.33
N THR A 83 11.98 -7.34 -11.57
CA THR A 83 12.53 -7.50 -12.92
C THR A 83 13.51 -8.67 -12.91
N GLU A 84 13.38 -9.56 -13.88
CA GLU A 84 14.25 -10.73 -14.03
C GLU A 84 14.57 -10.91 -15.51
N ASN A 85 15.85 -10.91 -15.83
CA ASN A 85 16.36 -11.05 -17.19
C ASN A 85 17.68 -11.84 -17.17
N SER A 86 18.32 -11.99 -18.34
CA SER A 86 19.60 -12.71 -18.46
C SER A 86 20.75 -12.11 -17.65
N THR A 87 20.66 -10.83 -17.27
CA THR A 87 21.69 -10.13 -16.46
C THR A 87 21.47 -10.26 -14.97
N GLY A 88 20.30 -10.75 -14.54
CA GLY A 88 19.99 -11.04 -13.15
C GLY A 88 18.58 -10.61 -12.74
N THR A 89 18.38 -10.61 -11.42
CA THR A 89 17.14 -10.21 -10.76
C THR A 89 17.32 -8.87 -10.07
N ASN A 90 16.24 -8.08 -10.04
CA ASN A 90 16.18 -6.82 -9.34
C ASN A 90 14.77 -6.56 -8.77
N CYS A 91 14.71 -5.80 -7.68
CA CYS A 91 13.49 -5.27 -7.11
C CYS A 91 13.69 -3.78 -6.84
N ALA A 92 12.86 -2.96 -7.46
CA ALA A 92 12.95 -1.50 -7.37
C ALA A 92 11.55 -0.89 -7.28
N ASN A 93 11.47 0.38 -6.88
CA ASN A 93 10.19 1.10 -6.89
C ASN A 93 9.65 1.18 -8.32
N HIS A 94 8.33 1.09 -8.46
CA HIS A 94 7.66 1.48 -9.68
C HIS A 94 7.90 2.96 -9.99
N ALA A 95 8.04 3.26 -11.28
CA ALA A 95 7.80 4.58 -11.84
C ALA A 95 6.40 4.62 -12.49
N CYS A 96 5.81 5.81 -12.67
CA CYS A 96 4.45 5.98 -13.17
C CYS A 96 4.20 5.28 -14.50
N ASP A 97 5.18 5.26 -15.41
CA ASP A 97 5.11 4.56 -16.69
C ASP A 97 5.10 3.03 -16.52
N THR A 98 5.85 2.52 -15.55
CA THR A 98 5.95 1.09 -15.28
C THR A 98 4.78 0.53 -14.46
N PHE A 99 4.02 1.39 -13.77
CA PHE A 99 2.83 1.01 -13.00
C PHE A 99 1.53 1.21 -13.80
N ALA A 100 1.61 1.97 -14.89
CA ALA A 100 0.46 2.27 -15.74
C ALA A 100 -0.07 1.02 -16.45
N THR A 101 -1.37 1.03 -16.72
CA THR A 101 -2.03 0.05 -17.61
C THR A 101 -2.36 0.75 -18.92
N GLY A 102 -1.42 0.71 -19.88
CA GLY A 102 -1.53 1.47 -21.13
C GLY A 102 -1.42 2.98 -20.86
N THR A 103 -2.45 3.74 -21.24
CA THR A 103 -2.53 5.19 -20.99
C THR A 103 -3.19 5.54 -19.66
N ASP A 104 -3.62 4.55 -18.89
CA ASP A 104 -4.22 4.79 -17.57
C ASP A 104 -3.14 4.84 -16.49
N CYS A 105 -2.90 6.06 -16.00
CA CYS A 105 -1.89 6.36 -15.00
C CYS A 105 -2.47 6.16 -13.60
N GLN A 106 -2.13 5.05 -12.96
CA GLN A 106 -2.58 4.75 -11.60
C GLN A 106 -1.64 5.37 -10.56
N PRO A 107 -2.16 5.89 -9.43
CA PRO A 107 -1.31 6.32 -8.33
C PRO A 107 -0.48 5.16 -7.79
N ILE A 108 0.79 5.42 -7.49
CA ILE A 108 1.66 4.41 -6.88
C ILE A 108 1.63 4.65 -5.37
N PRO A 109 1.15 3.71 -4.54
CA PRO A 109 1.22 3.85 -3.10
C PRO A 109 2.68 3.97 -2.63
N SER A 110 2.92 4.68 -1.53
CA SER A 110 4.20 4.60 -0.85
C SER A 110 4.40 3.20 -0.25
N PHE A 111 5.64 2.85 0.07
CA PHE A 111 5.97 1.53 0.59
C PHE A 111 5.19 1.16 1.86
N ASP A 112 4.95 2.15 2.74
CA ASP A 112 4.16 2.04 3.97
C ASP A 112 2.64 2.20 3.76
N GLY A 113 2.20 2.50 2.53
CA GLY A 113 0.81 2.71 2.16
C GLY A 113 0.18 4.00 2.71
N THR A 114 0.95 4.92 3.28
CA THR A 114 0.42 6.14 3.91
C THR A 114 0.22 7.30 2.94
N SER A 115 0.89 7.26 1.80
CA SER A 115 0.85 8.29 0.77
C SER A 115 0.81 7.68 -0.63
N SER A 116 0.73 8.50 -1.67
CA SER A 116 0.78 8.03 -3.05
C SER A 116 1.54 9.00 -3.93
N THR A 117 2.37 8.46 -4.82
CA THR A 117 2.94 9.21 -5.94
C THR A 117 1.85 9.42 -6.97
N VAL A 118 1.59 10.68 -7.30
CA VAL A 118 0.56 11.02 -8.28
C VAL A 118 1.10 10.85 -9.69
N CYS A 119 0.40 10.04 -10.47
CA CYS A 119 0.75 9.73 -11.85
C CYS A 119 -0.31 10.27 -12.81
N VAL A 120 0.12 11.01 -13.82
CA VAL A 120 -0.77 11.59 -14.85
C VAL A 120 -0.21 11.36 -16.25
N LEU A 121 -1.09 11.38 -17.25
CA LEU A 121 -0.70 11.19 -18.65
C LEU A 121 -0.08 12.48 -19.18
N GLN A 122 1.21 12.42 -19.53
CA GLN A 122 1.96 13.53 -20.12
C GLN A 122 2.56 13.07 -21.44
N SER A 123 2.22 13.75 -22.53
CA SER A 123 2.77 13.44 -23.87
C SER A 123 2.66 11.95 -24.26
N GLY A 124 1.54 11.32 -23.90
CA GLY A 124 1.26 9.90 -24.22
C GLY A 124 1.94 8.87 -23.30
N LYS A 125 2.61 9.29 -22.22
CA LYS A 125 3.18 8.39 -21.20
C LYS A 125 2.82 8.83 -19.79
N CYS A 126 2.72 7.89 -18.86
CA CYS A 126 2.46 8.22 -17.47
C CYS A 126 3.73 8.72 -16.79
N ALA A 127 3.64 9.89 -16.16
CA ALA A 127 4.74 10.51 -15.44
C ALA A 127 4.26 11.02 -14.08
N ALA A 128 5.20 11.15 -13.15
CA ALA A 128 4.91 11.75 -11.86
C ALA A 128 4.55 13.24 -12.05
N ALA A 129 3.55 13.70 -11.31
CA ALA A 129 3.17 15.10 -11.29
C ALA A 129 3.06 15.63 -9.87
N ASP A 130 3.32 16.92 -9.72
CA ASP A 130 3.09 17.62 -8.46
C ASP A 130 1.59 17.96 -8.34
N PRO A 131 0.89 17.45 -7.31
CA PRO A 131 -0.49 17.82 -7.04
C PRO A 131 -0.73 19.32 -6.98
N GLY A 132 0.21 20.11 -6.45
CA GLY A 132 0.09 21.56 -6.32
C GLY A 132 -0.02 22.31 -7.66
N THR A 133 0.32 21.65 -8.77
CA THR A 133 0.22 22.19 -10.14
C THR A 133 -1.06 21.77 -10.87
N MET A 134 -1.87 20.91 -10.26
CA MET A 134 -3.10 20.40 -10.87
C MET A 134 -4.19 21.46 -10.85
N THR A 135 -4.89 21.60 -11.97
CA THR A 135 -5.99 22.57 -12.16
C THR A 135 -7.37 21.90 -12.22
N ASP A 136 -7.44 20.57 -12.08
CA ASP A 136 -8.67 19.78 -12.12
C ASP A 136 -8.92 19.11 -10.77
N SER A 137 -10.06 19.44 -10.16
CA SER A 137 -10.46 18.92 -8.84
C SER A 137 -10.71 17.41 -8.85
N LYS A 138 -11.15 16.80 -9.96
CA LYS A 138 -11.35 15.35 -10.07
C LYS A 138 -10.01 14.62 -10.11
N ILE A 139 -9.03 15.15 -10.85
CA ILE A 139 -7.67 14.61 -10.89
C ILE A 139 -7.05 14.70 -9.49
N CYS A 140 -7.29 15.81 -8.79
CA CYS A 140 -6.87 16.02 -7.40
C CYS A 140 -7.21 14.86 -6.49
N TYR A 141 -8.47 14.43 -6.45
CA TYR A 141 -8.90 13.35 -5.56
C TYR A 141 -8.50 11.96 -6.08
N THR A 142 -8.80 11.70 -7.36
CA THR A 142 -8.68 10.35 -7.92
C THR A 142 -7.24 9.92 -8.13
N LYS A 143 -6.35 10.82 -8.56
CA LYS A 143 -4.95 10.52 -8.83
C LYS A 143 -4.04 10.72 -7.61
N SER A 144 -4.50 11.41 -6.56
CA SER A 144 -3.80 11.44 -5.27
C SER A 144 -4.18 10.32 -4.32
N ALA A 145 -5.07 9.40 -4.74
CA ALA A 145 -5.65 8.41 -3.86
C ALA A 145 -6.22 9.04 -2.56
N TYR A 146 -6.85 10.21 -2.68
CA TYR A 146 -7.46 10.97 -1.58
C TYR A 146 -6.50 11.49 -0.51
N THR A 147 -5.19 11.50 -0.77
CA THR A 147 -4.20 12.09 0.14
C THR A 147 -4.10 13.61 0.01
N TYR A 148 -4.76 14.19 -1.00
CA TYR A 148 -4.87 15.63 -1.24
C TYR A 148 -6.34 16.05 -1.37
N SER A 149 -6.61 17.31 -1.06
CA SER A 149 -7.93 17.96 -1.21
C SER A 149 -7.85 19.16 -2.14
N TRP A 150 -8.93 19.40 -2.88
CA TRP A 150 -9.06 20.57 -3.73
C TRP A 150 -9.43 21.81 -2.91
N ASN A 151 -8.57 22.84 -2.96
CA ASN A 151 -8.87 24.15 -2.42
C ASN A 151 -9.45 25.04 -3.51
N ALA A 152 -10.76 25.31 -3.44
CA ALA A 152 -11.46 26.14 -4.41
C ALA A 152 -11.07 27.63 -4.37
N ALA A 153 -10.50 28.12 -3.26
CA ALA A 153 -10.05 29.51 -3.15
C ALA A 153 -8.73 29.73 -3.90
N THR A 154 -7.83 28.75 -3.85
CA THR A 154 -6.53 28.82 -4.53
C THR A 154 -6.51 28.13 -5.89
N ASN A 155 -7.56 27.38 -6.23
CA ASN A 155 -7.66 26.48 -7.39
C ASN A 155 -6.47 25.50 -7.47
N LYS A 156 -6.12 24.90 -6.33
CA LYS A 156 -4.98 23.98 -6.20
C LYS A 156 -5.32 22.77 -5.35
N CYS A 157 -4.59 21.69 -5.57
CA CYS A 157 -4.55 20.58 -4.62
C CYS A 157 -3.60 20.89 -3.48
N GLU A 158 -4.08 20.71 -2.26
CA GLU A 158 -3.31 20.86 -1.04
C GLU A 158 -3.29 19.53 -0.29
N SER A 159 -2.16 19.18 0.34
CA SER A 159 -2.03 17.93 1.08
C SER A 159 -3.06 17.91 2.22
N CYS A 160 -3.79 16.82 2.37
CA CYS A 160 -4.66 16.64 3.52
C CYS A 160 -3.77 16.56 4.77
N ILE A 161 -3.84 17.56 5.65
CA ILE A 161 -3.22 17.45 6.97
C ILE A 161 -4.08 16.46 7.76
N SER A 162 -3.51 15.32 8.17
CA SER A 162 -4.16 14.41 9.11
C SER A 162 -4.58 15.19 10.35
N GLY A 163 -5.89 15.36 10.55
CA GLY A 163 -6.48 16.15 11.63
C GLY A 163 -7.10 17.50 11.22
N SER A 164 -7.01 17.90 9.95
CA SER A 164 -7.75 19.07 9.45
C SER A 164 -9.17 18.67 9.04
N VAL A 165 -10.14 19.15 9.82
CA VAL A 165 -11.53 19.22 9.34
C VAL A 165 -11.58 20.19 8.16
N ASN A 166 -12.23 19.74 7.08
CA ASN A 166 -12.52 20.54 5.90
C ASN A 166 -13.03 21.96 6.28
N PRO A 167 -12.40 23.07 5.84
CA PRO A 167 -12.86 24.40 6.22
C PRO A 167 -14.14 24.88 5.53
N ASN A 168 -14.75 24.13 4.61
CA ASN A 168 -15.92 24.64 3.87
C ASN A 168 -17.08 23.65 3.77
N ASN A 169 -18.04 23.82 4.69
CA ASN A 169 -19.47 24.07 4.41
C ASN A 169 -20.14 24.50 5.75
N SER A 170 -20.60 25.72 5.99
CA SER A 170 -21.72 26.37 5.29
C SER A 170 -21.80 27.85 5.71
N ASN A 171 -22.10 28.74 4.75
CA ASN A 171 -22.71 30.04 5.04
C ASN A 171 -24.23 29.91 4.89
N GLY A 172 -24.97 30.19 5.96
CA GLY A 172 -26.44 30.12 5.98
C GLY A 172 -26.98 30.40 7.37
N THR A 173 -27.31 31.66 7.63
CA THR A 173 -27.91 32.22 8.85
C THR A 173 -29.17 31.45 9.30
N ASN A 174 -29.25 31.04 10.57
CA ASN A 174 -30.48 31.22 11.36
C ASN A 174 -30.21 31.14 12.87
N ASN A 175 -30.70 32.14 13.60
CA ASN A 175 -30.75 32.16 15.06
C ASN A 175 -31.74 31.09 15.54
N ASN A 176 -31.29 30.12 16.35
CA ASN A 176 -32.08 29.72 17.51
C ASN A 176 -31.19 29.04 18.57
N THR A 177 -31.30 29.53 19.79
CA THR A 177 -30.79 28.91 21.02
C THR A 177 -31.51 27.59 21.22
N ASP A 178 -30.79 26.48 21.34
CA ASP A 178 -31.26 25.40 22.22
C ASP A 178 -30.11 24.60 22.81
N ASN A 179 -30.25 24.34 24.10
CA ASN A 179 -29.26 23.77 25.00
C ASN A 179 -29.64 22.31 25.27
N GLY A 180 -28.81 21.35 24.86
CA GLY A 180 -28.90 20.02 25.43
C GLY A 180 -28.52 18.86 24.53
N THR A 181 -27.69 17.99 25.12
CA THR A 181 -27.63 16.52 24.94
C THR A 181 -26.59 15.99 23.95
N THR A 182 -25.51 15.50 24.54
CA THR A 182 -24.57 14.52 23.98
C THR A 182 -25.30 13.27 23.50
N THR A 183 -25.19 12.94 22.21
CA THR A 183 -25.34 11.57 21.72
C THR A 183 -24.29 11.31 20.63
N THR A 184 -23.46 10.31 20.89
CA THR A 184 -22.44 9.80 19.99
C THR A 184 -23.14 8.92 18.96
N ASP A 185 -23.32 9.40 17.74
CA ASP A 185 -23.77 8.56 16.61
C ASP A 185 -22.67 8.46 15.56
N SER A 186 -21.94 7.34 15.62
CA SER A 186 -21.04 6.89 14.58
C SER A 186 -21.87 6.29 13.44
N ALA A 187 -22.32 7.11 12.50
CA ALA A 187 -22.93 6.64 11.26
C ALA A 187 -21.86 6.13 10.30
N TYR A 188 -21.55 4.83 10.38
CA TYR A 188 -20.92 4.08 9.28
C TYR A 188 -21.90 4.03 8.10
N ILE A 189 -21.61 4.78 7.02
CA ILE A 189 -22.28 4.55 5.74
C ILE A 189 -21.53 3.43 5.01
N LEU A 190 -21.95 2.19 5.29
CA LEU A 190 -21.74 1.05 4.40
C LEU A 190 -22.58 1.27 3.14
N SER A 191 -21.96 1.66 2.04
CA SER A 191 -22.60 1.51 0.73
C SER A 191 -22.42 0.07 0.27
N VAL A 192 -23.53 -0.66 0.33
CA VAL A 192 -23.75 -1.98 -0.26
C VAL A 192 -23.46 -1.94 -1.76
N ILE A 193 -22.37 -2.58 -2.19
CA ILE A 193 -22.20 -2.97 -3.59
C ILE A 193 -22.97 -4.29 -3.77
N SER A 194 -24.16 -4.22 -4.35
CA SER A 194 -24.87 -5.42 -4.80
C SER A 194 -24.12 -6.03 -5.97
N LEU A 195 -23.28 -7.04 -5.71
CA LEU A 195 -22.88 -8.01 -6.71
C LEU A 195 -24.00 -9.03 -6.89
N GLY A 196 -24.89 -8.76 -7.84
CA GLY A 196 -25.82 -9.75 -8.40
C GLY A 196 -25.09 -10.59 -9.46
N LEU A 197 -24.76 -11.81 -9.06
CA LEU A 197 -24.09 -12.88 -9.80
C LEU A 197 -24.98 -13.45 -10.93
N LEU A 198 -24.35 -14.04 -11.95
CA LEU A 198 -24.94 -14.83 -13.04
C LEU A 198 -25.92 -15.92 -12.56
N GLY A 199 -26.88 -16.29 -13.43
CA GLY A 199 -27.33 -17.69 -13.55
C GLY A 199 -28.74 -17.93 -14.09
N LEU A 200 -28.81 -18.46 -15.33
CA LEU A 200 -29.73 -19.49 -15.87
C LEU A 200 -31.22 -19.50 -15.45
N MET A 201 -32.13 -19.45 -16.45
CA MET A 201 -32.90 -20.60 -16.98
C MET A 201 -34.03 -20.12 -17.92
N ALA A 202 -33.91 -20.44 -19.21
CA ALA A 202 -35.00 -20.81 -20.13
C ALA A 202 -34.37 -21.37 -21.41
#